data_AF-A0A158A5P2-F1
#
_entry.id   AF-A0A158A5P2-F1
#
_cell.length_a   1.000
_cell.length_b   1.000
_cell.length_c   1.000
_cell.angle_alpha   90.00
_cell.angle_beta   90.00
_cell.angle_gamma   90.00
#
_symmetry.space_group_name_H-M   'P 1'
#
loop_
_entity.id
_entity.type
_entity.pdbx_description
1 polymer ?
#
loop_
_entity_poly.entity_id
_entity_poly.type
_entity_poly.pdbx_seq_one_letter_code
_entity_poly.pdbx_strand_id
1 'polypeptide(L)'
;MDEAASYREQMLKNAGQKPVPVWECGRGHRWDKTLDITQNVRCMNCASERRDLETRRLRELADVRGGVLLSHHYVDAATPLNWKCAYGHVWDAHPDAASRHWCTQCARMVFASYR
;
A
#
# COMPACT_ATOMS: atom_id res chain seq x y z
N MET A 1 39.78 -29.96 34.80
CA MET A 1 38.37 -30.39 35.00
C MET A 1 37.41 -29.21 34.85
N ASP A 2 37.77 -27.99 35.29
CA ASP A 2 36.91 -26.79 35.21
C ASP A 2 36.73 -26.17 33.83
N GLU A 3 37.71 -26.28 32.91
CA GLU A 3 37.59 -25.70 31.56
C GLU A 3 36.46 -26.34 30.72
N ALA A 4 36.23 -27.64 30.89
CA ALA A 4 35.17 -28.36 30.17
C ALA A 4 33.76 -28.07 30.70
N ALA A 5 33.64 -27.58 31.93
CA ALA A 5 32.38 -27.11 32.52
C ALA A 5 32.06 -25.69 32.05
N SER A 6 33.08 -24.81 32.04
CA SER A 6 33.00 -23.45 31.49
C SER A 6 32.54 -23.43 30.02
N TYR A 7 33.09 -24.35 29.20
CA TYR A 7 32.71 -24.49 27.80
C TYR A 7 31.24 -24.91 27.61
N ARG A 8 30.73 -25.84 28.43
CA ARG A 8 29.33 -26.30 28.37
C ARG A 8 28.36 -25.20 28.79
N GLU A 9 28.70 -24.41 29.81
CA GLU A 9 27.90 -23.26 30.23
C GLU A 9 27.85 -22.14 29.19
N GLN A 10 28.96 -21.87 28.49
CA GLN A 10 28.98 -20.89 27.38
C GLN A 10 28.06 -21.32 26.22
N MET A 11 28.00 -22.61 25.91
CA MET A 11 27.15 -23.13 24.83
C MET A 11 25.65 -23.10 25.17
N LEU A 12 25.29 -23.30 26.45
CA LEU A 12 23.91 -23.17 26.93
C LEU A 12 23.43 -21.71 26.91
N LYS A 13 24.32 -20.75 27.17
CA LYS A 13 24.01 -19.31 27.14
C LYS A 13 23.73 -18.77 25.72
N ASN A 14 24.24 -19.45 24.67
CA ASN A 14 24.07 -19.05 23.26
C ASN A 14 22.97 -19.84 22.50
N ALA A 15 22.25 -20.74 23.17
CA ALA A 15 21.31 -21.66 22.53
C ALA A 15 20.02 -21.01 21.96
N GLY A 16 19.83 -19.69 22.15
CA GLY A 16 18.60 -18.98 21.77
C GLY A 16 18.73 -17.86 20.73
N GLN A 17 19.93 -17.52 20.26
CA GLN A 17 20.12 -16.42 19.30
C GLN A 17 20.72 -16.94 18.00
N LYS A 18 19.89 -17.63 17.20
CA LYS A 18 20.18 -17.68 15.75
C LYS A 18 19.77 -16.32 15.18
N PRO A 19 20.70 -15.52 14.64
CA PRO A 19 20.33 -14.26 14.00
C PRO A 19 19.38 -14.59 12.85
N VAL A 20 18.14 -14.12 12.95
CA VAL A 20 17.20 -14.18 11.83
C VAL A 20 17.85 -13.42 10.68
N PRO A 21 18.09 -14.08 9.54
CA PRO A 21 18.66 -13.37 8.43
C PRO A 21 17.67 -12.26 8.02
N VAL A 22 18.20 -11.10 7.69
CA VAL A 22 17.40 -9.93 7.33
C VAL A 22 17.65 -9.65 5.85
N TRP A 23 16.59 -9.41 5.09
CA TRP A 23 16.68 -8.88 3.74
C TRP A 23 16.79 -7.36 3.79
N GLU A 24 17.56 -6.78 2.87
CA GLU A 24 17.61 -5.33 2.66
C GLU A 24 17.40 -5.05 1.17
N CYS A 25 16.46 -4.18 0.83
CA CYS A 25 16.28 -3.72 -0.55
C CYS A 25 17.16 -2.49 -0.84
N GLY A 26 17.34 -2.13 -2.12
CA GLY A 26 18.08 -0.92 -2.51
C GLY A 26 17.48 0.42 -2.02
N ARG A 27 16.29 0.41 -1.41
CA ARG A 27 15.68 1.56 -0.73
C ARG A 27 15.83 1.53 0.80
N GLY A 28 16.56 0.54 1.34
CA GLY A 28 16.86 0.42 2.77
C GLY A 28 15.79 -0.26 3.62
N HIS A 29 14.74 -0.82 3.03
CA HIS A 29 13.75 -1.58 3.82
C HIS A 29 14.33 -2.91 4.28
N ARG A 30 14.08 -3.23 5.55
CA ARG A 30 14.50 -4.48 6.18
C ARG A 30 13.31 -5.36 6.57
N TRP A 31 13.41 -6.67 6.32
CA TRP A 31 12.40 -7.66 6.73
C TRP A 31 13.00 -9.05 6.93
N ASP A 32 12.31 -9.90 7.69
CA ASP A 32 12.74 -11.26 8.04
C ASP A 32 12.64 -12.23 6.84
N LYS A 33 13.59 -13.18 6.72
CA LYS A 33 13.58 -14.26 5.71
C LYS A 33 12.76 -15.50 6.11
N THR A 34 12.11 -15.53 7.27
CA THR A 34 11.28 -16.67 7.70
C THR A 34 10.13 -17.03 6.74
N LEU A 35 9.81 -16.17 5.77
CA LEU A 35 8.95 -16.49 4.65
C LEU A 35 9.79 -17.09 3.50
N ASP A 36 9.71 -18.40 3.33
CA ASP A 36 10.26 -19.15 2.20
C ASP A 36 9.52 -18.76 0.91
N ILE A 37 10.11 -17.84 0.15
CA ILE A 37 9.57 -17.34 -1.11
C ILE A 37 10.51 -17.79 -2.22
N THR A 38 10.48 -19.08 -2.52
CA THR A 38 10.85 -19.52 -3.85
C THR A 38 9.90 -18.83 -4.83
N GLN A 39 10.47 -17.93 -5.64
CA GLN A 39 9.90 -17.15 -6.76
C GLN A 39 9.78 -15.62 -6.50
N ASN A 40 10.77 -14.89 -7.01
CA ASN A 40 10.73 -13.48 -7.43
C ASN A 40 10.26 -12.45 -6.37
N VAL A 41 10.93 -12.41 -5.22
CA VAL A 41 10.64 -11.49 -4.11
C VAL A 41 10.86 -10.03 -4.50
N ARG A 42 9.77 -9.30 -4.76
CA ARG A 42 9.77 -7.84 -4.68
C ARG A 42 9.64 -7.44 -3.21
N CYS A 43 10.43 -6.45 -2.75
CA CYS A 43 10.31 -5.94 -1.39
C CYS A 43 8.85 -5.55 -1.08
N MET A 44 8.24 -6.20 -0.09
CA MET A 44 6.83 -5.99 0.25
C MET A 44 6.57 -4.62 0.88
N ASN A 45 7.54 -4.09 1.63
CA ASN A 45 7.49 -2.72 2.14
C ASN A 45 7.50 -1.72 0.98
N CYS A 46 8.37 -1.92 0.00
CA CYS A 46 8.39 -1.14 -1.23
C CYS A 46 7.08 -1.23 -2.04
N ALA A 47 6.36 -2.34 -1.96
CA ALA A 47 5.06 -2.50 -2.60
C ALA A 47 3.96 -1.76 -1.83
N SER A 48 3.98 -1.82 -0.49
CA SER A 48 3.06 -1.09 0.37
C SER A 48 3.19 0.42 0.18
N GLU A 49 4.42 0.95 0.26
CA GLU A 49 4.67 2.38 0.06
C GLU A 49 4.15 2.90 -1.28
N ARG A 50 4.25 2.08 -2.34
CA ARG A 50 3.72 2.46 -3.66
C ARG A 50 2.20 2.56 -3.65
N ARG A 51 1.50 1.66 -2.96
CA ARG A 51 0.03 1.75 -2.80
C ARG A 51 -0.37 2.95 -1.96
N ASP A 52 0.39 3.26 -0.92
CA ASP A 52 0.15 4.43 -0.06
C ASP A 52 0.36 5.73 -0.83
N LEU A 53 1.42 5.81 -1.62
CA LEU A 53 1.68 6.93 -2.52
C LEU A 53 0.57 7.10 -3.55
N GLU A 54 0.12 6.02 -4.15
CA GLU A 54 -0.97 6.07 -5.13
C GLU A 54 -2.29 6.49 -4.49
N THR A 55 -2.61 5.98 -3.30
CA THR A 55 -3.77 6.42 -2.51
C THR A 55 -3.71 7.94 -2.26
N ARG A 56 -2.54 8.48 -1.93
CA ARG A 56 -2.35 9.92 -1.73
C ARG A 56 -2.61 10.70 -3.02
N ARG A 57 -2.05 10.28 -4.15
CA ARG A 57 -2.29 10.91 -5.46
C ARG A 57 -3.77 10.92 -5.85
N LEU A 58 -4.49 9.84 -5.56
CA LEU A 58 -5.93 9.76 -5.83
C LEU A 58 -6.75 10.68 -4.93
N ARG A 59 -6.33 10.90 -3.69
CA ARG A 59 -6.93 11.92 -2.82
C ARG A 59 -6.69 13.34 -3.34
N GLU A 60 -5.47 13.65 -3.78
CA GLU A 60 -5.14 14.93 -4.41
C GLU A 60 -5.95 15.17 -5.70
N LEU A 61 -6.11 14.13 -6.53
CA LEU A 61 -6.99 14.19 -7.71
C LEU A 61 -8.42 14.57 -7.33
N ALA A 62 -8.95 13.99 -6.25
CA ALA A 62 -10.29 14.31 -5.79
C ALA A 62 -10.39 15.75 -5.31
N ASP A 63 -9.41 16.20 -4.52
CA ASP A 63 -9.36 17.55 -3.95
C ASP A 63 -9.31 18.63 -5.05
N VAL A 64 -8.44 18.46 -6.06
CA VAL A 64 -8.33 19.37 -7.22
C VAL A 64 -9.66 19.50 -7.98
N ARG A 65 -10.51 18.46 -7.94
CA ARG A 65 -11.83 18.45 -8.60
C ARG A 65 -12.97 18.83 -7.63
N GLY A 66 -12.62 19.34 -6.45
CA GLY A 66 -13.55 19.74 -5.40
C GLY A 66 -14.30 18.57 -4.75
N GLY A 67 -13.81 17.34 -4.91
CA GLY A 67 -14.40 16.14 -4.34
C GLY A 67 -13.51 15.48 -3.28
N VAL A 68 -13.88 14.27 -2.89
CA VAL A 68 -13.16 13.46 -1.92
C VAL A 68 -13.17 11.99 -2.34
N LEU A 69 -12.05 11.31 -2.11
CA LEU A 69 -11.96 9.85 -2.20
C LEU A 69 -12.48 9.25 -0.89
N LEU A 70 -13.54 8.45 -0.95
CA LEU A 70 -14.17 7.82 0.21
C LEU A 70 -13.53 6.46 0.55
N SER A 71 -12.97 5.76 -0.43
CA SER A 71 -12.22 4.52 -0.17
C SER A 71 -10.96 4.77 0.67
N HIS A 72 -10.70 3.86 1.61
CA HIS A 72 -9.58 3.99 2.54
C HIS A 72 -8.20 3.87 1.87
N HIS A 73 -8.03 2.88 0.99
CA HIS A 73 -6.75 2.56 0.35
C HIS A 73 -6.93 2.05 -1.07
N TYR A 74 -5.94 2.33 -1.91
CA TYR A 74 -5.80 1.75 -3.23
C TYR A 74 -5.18 0.35 -3.14
N VAL A 75 -5.82 -0.64 -3.77
CA VAL A 75 -5.34 -2.02 -3.83
C VAL A 75 -4.66 -2.28 -5.17
N ASP A 76 -5.40 -2.08 -6.27
CA ASP A 76 -4.95 -2.25 -7.65
C ASP A 76 -5.86 -1.46 -8.61
N ALA A 77 -5.50 -1.47 -9.90
CA ALA A 77 -6.20 -0.72 -10.94
C ALA A 77 -7.58 -1.30 -11.31
N ALA A 78 -7.80 -2.59 -11.02
CA ALA A 78 -9.04 -3.29 -11.32
C ALA A 78 -10.08 -3.14 -10.21
N THR A 79 -9.67 -2.70 -9.02
CA THR A 79 -10.56 -2.48 -7.89
C THR A 79 -11.25 -1.11 -8.03
N PRO A 80 -12.59 -1.05 -8.09
CA PRO A 80 -13.31 0.22 -8.09
C PRO A 80 -13.15 0.90 -6.73
N LEU A 81 -13.02 2.23 -6.76
CA LEU A 81 -12.98 3.07 -5.56
C LEU A 81 -14.26 3.91 -5.50
N ASN A 82 -14.62 4.29 -4.28
CA ASN A 82 -15.78 5.12 -4.00
C ASN A 82 -15.37 6.59 -3.91
N TRP A 83 -16.06 7.45 -4.63
CA TRP A 83 -15.75 8.87 -4.81
C TRP A 83 -16.96 9.72 -4.46
N LYS A 84 -16.71 10.97 -4.05
CA LYS A 84 -17.75 11.98 -3.86
C LYS A 84 -17.32 13.30 -4.50
N CYS A 85 -18.20 13.97 -5.23
CA CYS A 85 -17.89 15.26 -5.85
C CYS A 85 -18.34 16.44 -4.98
N ALA A 86 -17.99 17.66 -5.39
CA ALA A 86 -18.36 18.90 -4.72
C ALA A 86 -19.87 19.05 -4.48
N TYR A 87 -20.68 18.54 -5.41
CA TYR A 87 -22.15 18.59 -5.36
C TYR A 87 -22.77 17.45 -4.53
N GLY A 88 -21.94 16.60 -3.91
CA GLY A 88 -22.40 15.56 -3.01
C GLY A 88 -22.75 14.22 -3.66
N HIS A 89 -22.67 14.08 -4.99
CA HIS A 89 -22.89 12.78 -5.64
C HIS A 89 -21.80 11.79 -5.26
N VAL A 90 -22.21 10.57 -4.95
CA VAL A 90 -21.33 9.44 -4.67
C VAL A 90 -21.39 8.46 -5.83
N TRP A 91 -20.24 7.91 -6.24
CA TRP A 91 -20.18 6.88 -7.27
C TRP A 91 -18.95 5.99 -7.12
N ASP A 92 -19.03 4.80 -7.68
CA ASP A 92 -17.92 3.87 -7.80
C ASP A 92 -17.27 3.99 -9.18
N ALA A 93 -15.94 4.09 -9.20
CA ALA A 93 -15.17 4.13 -10.44
C ALA A 93 -13.73 3.64 -10.20
N HIS A 94 -13.16 2.98 -11.21
CA HIS A 94 -11.73 2.72 -11.25
C HIS A 94 -10.93 4.05 -11.28
N PRO A 95 -9.71 4.07 -10.74
CA PRO A 95 -8.84 5.26 -10.74
C PRO A 95 -8.69 5.92 -12.12
N ASP A 96 -8.40 5.14 -13.16
CA ASP A 96 -8.24 5.67 -14.53
C ASP A 96 -9.56 6.27 -15.04
N ALA A 97 -10.69 5.59 -14.80
CA ALA A 97 -12.00 6.07 -15.19
C ALA A 97 -12.35 7.39 -14.48
N ALA A 98 -12.16 7.49 -13.16
CA ALA A 98 -12.42 8.72 -12.40
C ALA A 98 -11.53 9.88 -12.88
N SER A 99 -10.26 9.62 -13.24
CA SER A 99 -9.35 10.65 -13.75
C SER A 99 -9.82 11.29 -15.07
N ARG A 100 -10.40 10.46 -15.96
CA ARG A 100 -10.90 10.86 -17.28
C ARG A 100 -12.32 11.40 -17.22
N HIS A 101 -13.19 10.70 -16.52
CA HIS A 101 -14.62 10.94 -16.41
C HIS A 101 -14.98 11.01 -14.93
N TRP A 102 -15.15 12.23 -14.42
CA TRP A 102 -15.34 12.49 -12.99
C TRP A 102 -16.72 12.05 -12.49
N CYS A 103 -17.65 12.98 -12.35
CA CYS A 103 -19.00 12.68 -11.90
C CYS A 103 -19.95 12.73 -13.09
N THR A 104 -20.52 11.56 -13.45
CA THR A 104 -21.47 11.44 -14.56
C THR A 104 -22.76 12.22 -14.30
N GLN A 105 -23.18 12.34 -13.04
CA GLN A 105 -24.34 13.15 -12.65
C GLN A 105 -24.07 14.65 -12.88
N CYS A 106 -22.89 15.14 -12.47
CA CYS A 106 -22.50 16.52 -12.75
C CYS A 106 -22.40 16.78 -14.26
N ALA A 107 -21.80 15.85 -15.02
CA ALA A 107 -21.73 15.98 -16.47
C ALA A 107 -23.13 16.11 -17.08
N ARG A 108 -24.06 15.23 -16.72
CA ARG A 108 -25.45 15.29 -17.20
C ARG A 108 -26.15 16.60 -16.84
N MET A 109 -26.00 17.08 -15.60
CA MET A 109 -26.64 18.33 -15.18
C MET A 109 -26.09 19.54 -15.93
N VAL A 110 -24.77 19.63 -16.13
CA VAL A 110 -24.16 20.70 -16.91
C VAL A 110 -24.69 20.69 -18.34
N PHE A 111 -24.87 19.53 -18.97
CA PHE A 111 -25.43 19.47 -20.33
C PHE A 111 -26.94 19.73 -20.39
N ALA A 112 -27.69 19.38 -19.34
CA ALA A 112 -29.12 19.63 -19.28
C ALA A 112 -29.46 21.12 -19.13
N SER A 113 -28.58 21.94 -18.54
CA SER A 113 -28.82 23.37 -18.36
C SER A 113 -28.63 24.24 -19.62
N TYR A 114 -28.15 23.66 -20.72
CA TYR A 114 -27.96 24.38 -22.01
C TYR A 114 -28.91 23.94 -23.12
N ARG A 115 -29.92 23.11 -22.81
CA ARG A 115 -30.94 22.65 -23.75
C ARG A 115 -32.28 23.31 -23.47
#